data_AF-A0A9E7JP13-F1
#
_entry.id   AF-A0A9E7JP13-F1
#
_cell.length_a   1.000
_cell.length_b   1.000
_cell.length_c   1.000
_cell.angle_alpha   90.00
_cell.angle_beta   90.00
_cell.angle_gamma   90.00
#
_symmetry.space_group_name_H-M   'P 1'
#
loop_
_entity.id
_entity.type
_entity.pdbx_description
1 polymer ?
#
loop_
_entity_poly.entity_id
_entity_poly.type
_entity_poly.pdbx_seq_one_letter_code
_entity_poly.pdbx_strand_id
1 'polypeptide(L)'
;MEMSISGRRAHLSRLLDAHVRSIEEAPKMLDIPAASSLDKVDWSEVIKLGNEFSKQGTMAGILWNGEAPDIMALEENMGVYCNILHGFLLFCHGSTVGAGPTLHASISASVKQVVECSIVLLREAVCYHGVYDTSNHRNIESFR
;
A
#
# COMPACT_ATOMS: atom_id res chain seq x y z
N MET A 1 12.56 0.64 -26.69
CA MET A 1 12.41 -0.84 -26.58
C MET A 1 11.16 -1.06 -25.76
N GLU A 2 10.05 -1.44 -26.39
CA GLU A 2 8.81 -1.74 -25.65
C GLU A 2 9.04 -2.98 -24.78
N MET A 3 8.87 -2.83 -23.46
CA MET A 3 8.93 -3.96 -22.54
C MET A 3 7.72 -4.86 -22.77
N SER A 4 7.90 -6.18 -22.82
CA SER A 4 6.78 -7.12 -22.82
C SER A 4 5.93 -6.96 -21.56
N ILE A 5 4.65 -7.36 -21.62
CA ILE A 5 3.76 -7.36 -20.45
C ILE A 5 4.36 -8.16 -19.27
N SER A 6 5.00 -9.30 -19.56
CA SER A 6 5.72 -10.10 -18.55
C SER A 6 6.89 -9.35 -17.93
N GLY A 7 7.63 -8.57 -18.73
CA GLY A 7 8.72 -7.71 -18.27
C GLY A 7 8.23 -6.54 -17.41
N ARG A 8 7.10 -5.92 -17.77
CA ARG A 8 6.47 -4.84 -16.99
C ARG A 8 5.95 -5.34 -15.65
N ARG A 9 5.33 -6.52 -15.62
CA ARG A 9 4.92 -7.17 -14.38
C ARG A 9 6.11 -7.48 -13.47
N ALA A 10 7.16 -8.09 -14.00
CA ALA A 10 8.36 -8.39 -13.23
C ALA A 10 9.04 -7.12 -12.68
N HIS A 11 8.96 -6.01 -13.40
CA HIS A 11 9.41 -4.70 -12.93
C HIS A 11 8.55 -4.20 -11.75
N LEU A 12 7.23 -4.15 -11.90
CA LEU A 12 6.31 -3.75 -10.83
C LEU A 12 6.42 -4.66 -9.59
N SER A 13 6.59 -5.97 -9.76
CA SER A 13 6.79 -6.90 -8.64
C SER A 13 8.08 -6.57 -7.86
N ARG A 14 9.19 -6.29 -8.55
CA ARG A 14 10.46 -5.94 -7.88
C ARG A 14 10.36 -4.61 -7.13
N LEU A 15 9.71 -3.61 -7.72
CA LEU A 15 9.45 -2.33 -7.07
C LEU A 15 8.57 -2.49 -5.84
N LEU A 16 7.48 -3.25 -5.98
CA LEU A 16 6.59 -3.55 -4.87
C LEU A 16 7.35 -4.25 -3.74
N ASP A 17 8.14 -5.27 -4.04
CA ASP A 17 8.93 -5.98 -3.02
C ASP A 17 9.92 -5.04 -2.31
N ALA A 18 10.46 -4.03 -2.99
CA ALA A 18 11.30 -3.02 -2.36
C ALA A 18 10.51 -2.13 -1.38
N HIS A 19 9.32 -1.68 -1.76
CA HIS A 19 8.44 -0.93 -0.88
C HIS A 19 7.92 -1.76 0.30
N VAL A 20 7.49 -3.00 0.04
CA VAL A 20 6.97 -3.91 1.06
C VAL A 20 8.02 -4.19 2.13
N ARG A 21 9.28 -4.46 1.76
CA ARG A 21 10.36 -4.65 2.74
C ARG A 21 10.55 -3.43 3.65
N SER A 22 10.41 -2.22 3.12
CA SER A 22 10.48 -1.00 3.94
C SER A 22 9.28 -0.89 4.90
N ILE A 23 8.09 -1.25 4.42
CA ILE A 23 6.84 -1.11 5.18
C ILE A 23 6.71 -2.20 6.24
N GLU A 24 7.15 -3.44 5.99
CA GLU A 24 7.04 -4.56 6.95
C GLU A 24 7.84 -4.32 8.23
N GLU A 25 8.92 -3.55 8.15
CA GLU A 25 9.75 -3.21 9.29
C GLU A 25 9.20 -2.02 10.10
N ALA A 26 8.44 -1.13 9.47
CA ALA A 26 7.94 0.09 10.10
C ALA A 26 7.01 -0.18 11.31
N PRO A 27 6.05 -1.13 11.28
CA PRO A 27 5.16 -1.41 12.41
C PRO A 27 5.85 -1.88 13.68
N LYS A 28 7.10 -2.38 13.60
CA LYS A 28 7.87 -2.77 14.79
C LYS A 28 8.13 -1.59 15.72
N MET A 29 8.18 -0.36 15.19
CA MET A 29 8.32 0.83 16.04
C MET A 29 7.10 1.06 16.95
N LEU A 30 5.93 0.51 16.59
CA LEU A 30 4.69 0.61 17.37
C LEU A 30 4.71 -0.26 18.63
N ASP A 31 5.65 -1.19 18.75
CA ASP A 31 5.82 -2.02 19.96
C ASP A 31 6.44 -1.24 21.11
N ILE A 32 7.11 -0.13 20.78
CA ILE A 32 7.68 0.80 21.75
C ILE A 32 6.68 1.95 21.94
N PRO A 33 6.33 2.35 23.17
CA PRO A 33 5.54 3.55 23.40
C PRO A 33 6.28 4.80 22.92
N ALA A 34 5.56 5.76 22.34
CA ALA A 34 6.16 7.03 21.98
C ALA A 34 6.70 7.75 23.21
N ALA A 35 7.91 8.31 23.10
CA ALA A 35 8.56 8.97 24.22
C ALA A 35 7.72 10.16 24.70
N SER A 36 7.55 10.28 26.03
CA SER A 36 6.75 11.36 26.64
C SER A 36 7.34 12.75 26.44
N SER A 37 8.60 12.85 26.02
CA SER A 37 9.30 14.10 25.69
C SER A 37 9.02 14.61 24.27
N LEU A 38 8.33 13.85 23.42
CA LEU A 38 7.99 14.25 22.05
C LEU A 38 6.72 15.09 22.02
N ASP A 39 6.64 15.99 21.05
CA ASP A 39 5.39 16.70 20.76
C ASP A 39 4.33 15.71 20.26
N LYS A 40 3.18 15.73 20.93
CA LYS A 40 2.06 14.87 20.57
C LYS A 40 1.48 15.31 19.23
N VAL A 41 1.42 14.39 18.27
CA VAL A 41 0.77 14.62 16.98
C VAL A 41 -0.74 14.71 17.21
N ASP A 42 -1.37 15.75 16.65
CA ASP A 42 -2.81 15.93 16.75
C ASP A 42 -3.56 14.87 15.93
N TRP A 43 -4.66 14.33 16.46
CA TRP A 43 -5.43 13.29 15.78
C TRP A 43 -6.06 13.77 14.47
N SER A 44 -6.28 15.07 14.28
CA SER A 44 -6.73 15.62 13.01
C SER A 44 -5.73 15.40 11.87
N GLU A 45 -4.43 15.42 12.16
CA GLU A 45 -3.36 15.12 11.21
C GLU A 45 -3.41 13.63 10.81
N VAL A 46 -3.65 12.72 11.77
CA VAL A 46 -3.84 11.29 11.51
C VAL A 46 -5.06 11.06 10.60
N ILE A 47 -6.19 11.71 10.90
CA ILE A 47 -7.43 11.58 10.12
C ILE A 47 -7.22 12.11 8.68
N LYS A 48 -6.58 13.26 8.54
CA LYS A 48 -6.26 13.85 7.23
C LYS A 48 -5.41 12.92 6.40
N LEU A 49 -4.38 12.31 7.01
CA LEU A 49 -3.49 11.39 6.31
C LEU A 49 -4.18 10.07 5.97
N GLY A 50 -5.05 9.56 6.86
CA GLY A 50 -5.90 8.41 6.59
C GLY A 50 -6.89 8.62 5.44
N ASN A 51 -7.42 9.84 5.28
CA ASN A 51 -8.27 10.19 4.14
C ASN A 51 -7.49 10.19 2.82
N GLU A 52 -6.28 10.77 2.78
CA GLU A 52 -5.45 10.74 1.58
C GLU A 52 -5.00 9.30 1.25
N PHE A 53 -4.66 8.51 2.27
CA PHE A 53 -4.35 7.09 2.14
C PHE A 53 -5.50 6.31 1.48
N SER A 54 -6.74 6.50 1.95
CA SER A 54 -7.93 5.87 1.38
C SER A 54 -8.19 6.30 -0.07
N LYS A 55 -8.02 7.59 -0.37
CA LYS A 55 -8.12 8.13 -1.73
C LYS A 55 -7.10 7.51 -2.67
N GLN A 56 -5.84 7.38 -2.24
CA GLN A 56 -4.80 6.75 -3.04
C GLN A 56 -5.06 5.26 -3.26
N GLY A 57 -5.58 4.55 -2.24
CA GLY A 57 -6.01 3.16 -2.40
C GLY A 57 -7.16 3.01 -3.42
N THR A 58 -8.10 3.96 -3.44
CA THR A 58 -9.16 4.01 -4.46
C THR A 58 -8.59 4.23 -5.86
N MET A 59 -7.68 5.20 -6.01
CA MET A 59 -7.00 5.45 -7.29
C MET A 59 -6.24 4.23 -7.78
N ALA A 60 -5.55 3.54 -6.86
CA ALA A 60 -4.84 2.31 -7.13
C ALA A 60 -5.80 1.25 -7.70
N GLY A 61 -6.93 1.01 -7.01
CA GLY A 61 -7.97 0.09 -7.48
C GLY A 61 -8.52 0.42 -8.88
N ILE A 62 -8.72 1.70 -9.17
CA ILE A 62 -9.17 2.15 -10.51
C ILE A 62 -8.10 1.89 -11.56
N LEU A 63 -6.85 2.25 -11.30
CA LEU A 63 -5.74 2.06 -12.23
C LEU A 63 -5.47 0.56 -12.49
N TRP A 64 -5.69 -0.30 -11.49
CA TRP A 64 -5.47 -1.75 -11.59
C TRP A 64 -6.60 -2.51 -12.32
N ASN A 65 -7.83 -1.99 -12.29
CA ASN A 65 -8.99 -2.62 -12.96
C ASN A 65 -9.26 -2.10 -14.38
N GLY A 66 -8.41 -1.22 -14.94
CA GLY A 66 -8.58 -0.70 -16.30
C GLY A 66 -8.23 -1.71 -17.41
N GLU A 67 -8.84 -1.57 -18.60
CA GLU A 67 -8.59 -2.45 -19.78
C GLU A 67 -7.12 -2.48 -20.25
N ALA A 68 -6.36 -1.41 -19.98
CA ALA A 68 -4.92 -1.33 -20.19
C ALA A 68 -4.29 -0.45 -19.09
N PRO A 69 -3.72 -1.03 -18.02
CA PRO A 69 -3.15 -0.26 -16.93
C PRO A 69 -1.95 0.58 -17.39
N ASP A 70 -1.99 1.89 -17.12
CA ASP A 70 -0.82 2.76 -17.29
C ASP A 70 0.23 2.39 -16.24
N ILE A 71 1.25 1.66 -16.66
CA ILE A 71 2.31 1.13 -15.81
C ILE A 71 3.09 2.24 -15.10
N MET A 72 3.25 3.42 -15.74
CA MET A 72 3.93 4.55 -15.10
C MET A 72 3.08 5.14 -13.99
N ALA A 73 1.78 5.32 -14.24
CA ALA A 73 0.84 5.77 -13.23
C ALA A 73 0.72 4.79 -12.06
N LEU A 74 0.85 3.47 -12.33
CA LEU A 74 0.86 2.44 -11.30
C LEU A 74 2.11 2.47 -10.42
N GLU A 75 3.28 2.63 -11.04
CA GLU A 75 4.53 2.78 -10.31
C GLU A 75 4.52 4.04 -9.43
N GLU A 76 4.06 5.17 -9.98
CA GLU A 76 3.91 6.42 -9.24
C GLU A 76 2.93 6.29 -8.07
N ASN A 77 1.73 5.75 -8.33
CA ASN A 77 0.71 5.55 -7.30
C ASN A 77 1.21 4.61 -6.20
N MET A 78 1.93 3.53 -6.54
CA MET A 78 2.54 2.64 -5.56
C MET A 78 3.52 3.38 -4.65
N GLY A 79 4.40 4.22 -5.22
CA GLY A 79 5.33 5.03 -4.44
C GLY A 79 4.62 6.03 -3.52
N VAL A 80 3.64 6.75 -4.05
CA VAL A 80 2.82 7.72 -3.29
C VAL A 80 2.07 7.04 -2.15
N TYR A 81 1.40 5.92 -2.43
CA TYR A 81 0.64 5.14 -1.46
C TYR A 81 1.53 4.62 -0.33
N CYS A 82 2.69 4.06 -0.67
CA CYS A 82 3.67 3.57 0.32
C CYS A 82 4.23 4.69 1.21
N ASN A 83 4.50 5.86 0.63
CA ASN A 83 4.99 7.02 1.39
C ASN A 83 3.92 7.56 2.37
N ILE A 84 2.66 7.62 1.93
CA ILE A 84 1.56 8.02 2.80
C ILE A 84 1.37 7.01 3.94
N LEU A 85 1.46 5.71 3.65
CA LEU A 85 1.36 4.65 4.67
C LEU A 85 2.46 4.77 5.74
N HIS A 86 3.70 5.05 5.34
CA HIS A 86 4.78 5.34 6.30
C HIS A 86 4.48 6.56 7.16
N GLY A 87 4.01 7.66 6.56
CA GLY A 87 3.62 8.86 7.29
C GLY A 87 2.47 8.58 8.26
N PHE A 88 1.46 7.82 7.84
CA PHE A 88 0.31 7.44 8.64
C PHE A 88 0.73 6.69 9.89
N LEU A 89 1.63 5.71 9.73
CA LEU A 89 2.19 4.94 10.83
C LEU A 89 2.94 5.84 11.84
N LEU A 90 3.79 6.73 11.34
CA LEU A 90 4.53 7.67 12.19
C LEU A 90 3.59 8.61 12.95
N PHE A 91 2.54 9.10 12.30
CA PHE A 91 1.57 10.00 12.91
C PHE A 91 0.75 9.29 13.97
N CYS A 92 0.29 8.06 13.70
CA CYS A 92 -0.37 7.24 14.71
C CYS A 92 0.51 7.01 15.94
N HIS A 93 1.80 6.69 15.74
CA HIS A 93 2.76 6.55 16.84
C HIS A 93 2.93 7.87 17.62
N GLY A 94 3.13 9.00 16.93
CA GLY A 94 3.24 10.31 17.59
C GLY A 94 1.96 10.74 18.33
N SER A 95 0.79 10.30 17.88
CA SER A 95 -0.49 10.58 18.56
C SER A 95 -0.72 9.70 19.80
N THR A 96 0.06 8.63 19.99
CA THR A 96 0.02 7.82 21.23
C THR A 96 0.93 8.36 22.33
N VAL A 97 1.59 9.50 22.16
CA VAL A 97 2.33 10.17 23.26
C VAL A 97 1.40 10.38 24.46
N GLY A 98 1.82 9.84 25.61
CA GLY A 98 1.06 9.87 26.86
C GLY A 98 -0.17 8.96 26.90
N ALA A 99 -0.39 8.10 25.91
CA ALA A 99 -1.46 7.12 25.93
C ALA A 99 -1.15 6.00 26.93
N GLY A 100 -2.19 5.54 27.64
CA GLY A 100 -2.08 4.34 28.47
C GLY A 100 -1.88 3.08 27.61
N PRO A 101 -1.39 1.97 28.21
CA PRO A 101 -1.02 0.75 27.49
C PRO A 101 -2.18 0.15 26.69
N THR A 102 -3.42 0.23 27.18
CA THR A 102 -4.60 -0.27 26.48
C THR A 102 -4.89 0.49 25.19
N LEU A 103 -4.86 1.83 25.24
CA LEU A 103 -5.13 2.67 24.07
C LEU A 103 -4.00 2.52 23.04
N HIS A 104 -2.74 2.53 23.50
CA HIS A 104 -1.58 2.30 22.64
C HIS A 104 -1.68 0.95 21.93
N ALA A 105 -1.93 -0.15 22.66
CA ALA A 105 -2.06 -1.48 22.06
C ALA A 105 -3.20 -1.56 21.03
N SER A 106 -4.35 -0.94 21.32
CA SER A 106 -5.49 -0.90 20.40
C SER A 106 -5.13 -0.19 19.08
N ILE A 107 -4.54 1.00 19.18
CA ILE A 107 -4.10 1.78 18.00
C ILE A 107 -3.03 1.02 17.23
N SER A 108 -2.01 0.50 17.92
CA SER A 108 -0.93 -0.26 17.28
C SER A 108 -1.45 -1.49 16.53
N ALA A 109 -2.42 -2.22 17.10
CA ALA A 109 -3.04 -3.35 16.43
C ALA A 109 -3.80 -2.93 15.17
N SER A 110 -4.59 -1.85 15.23
CA SER A 110 -5.30 -1.32 14.06
C SER A 110 -4.35 -0.86 12.95
N VAL A 111 -3.27 -0.16 13.30
CA VAL A 111 -2.28 0.30 12.30
C VAL A 111 -1.56 -0.87 11.65
N LYS A 112 -1.19 -1.91 12.43
CA LYS A 112 -0.62 -3.15 11.89
C LYS A 112 -1.57 -3.81 10.88
N GLN A 113 -2.85 -3.90 11.20
CA GLN A 113 -3.86 -4.45 10.29
C GLN A 113 -3.97 -3.62 9.00
N VAL A 114 -3.96 -2.29 9.08
CA VAL A 114 -3.95 -1.42 7.89
C VAL A 114 -2.74 -1.73 7.00
N VAL A 115 -1.55 -1.87 7.59
CA VAL A 115 -0.32 -2.22 6.85
C VAL A 115 -0.44 -3.58 6.18
N GLU A 116 -0.91 -4.60 6.89
CA GLU A 116 -1.12 -5.95 6.33
C GLU A 116 -2.10 -5.92 5.14
N CYS A 117 -3.26 -5.26 5.30
CA CYS A 117 -4.24 -5.09 4.23
C CYS A 117 -3.67 -4.34 3.02
N SER A 118 -2.82 -3.33 3.26
CA SER A 118 -2.15 -2.56 2.21
C SER A 118 -1.21 -3.42 1.38
N ILE A 119 -0.41 -4.26 2.04
CA ILE A 119 0.52 -5.18 1.37
C ILE A 119 -0.26 -6.19 0.53
N VAL A 120 -1.34 -6.76 1.08
CA VAL A 120 -2.22 -7.68 0.33
C VAL A 120 -2.78 -7.00 -0.90
N LEU A 121 -3.37 -5.81 -0.76
CA LEU A 121 -3.94 -5.03 -1.86
C LEU A 121 -2.92 -4.80 -2.99
N LEU A 122 -1.72 -4.33 -2.65
CA LEU A 122 -0.67 -4.04 -3.64
C LEU A 122 -0.17 -5.34 -4.32
N ARG A 123 -0.06 -6.44 -3.58
CA ARG A 123 0.36 -7.74 -4.16
C ARG A 123 -0.69 -8.30 -5.10
N GLU A 124 -1.97 -8.26 -4.71
CA GLU A 124 -3.08 -8.70 -5.55
C GLU A 124 -3.14 -7.91 -6.87
N ALA A 125 -2.94 -6.60 -6.79
CA ALA A 125 -2.89 -5.74 -7.96
C ALA A 125 -1.81 -6.15 -8.99
N VAL A 126 -0.59 -6.42 -8.53
CA VAL A 126 0.50 -6.87 -9.40
C VAL A 126 0.24 -8.26 -9.98
N CYS A 127 -0.45 -9.14 -9.24
CA CYS A 127 -0.83 -10.48 -9.68
C CYS A 127 -1.95 -10.48 -10.74
N TYR A 128 -2.97 -9.61 -10.61
CA TYR A 128 -4.11 -9.56 -11.52
C TYR A 128 -3.71 -9.22 -12.96
N HIS A 129 -2.64 -8.43 -13.14
CA HIS A 129 -2.03 -8.16 -14.45
C HIS A 129 -1.53 -9.44 -15.18
N GLY A 130 -1.48 -10.60 -14.50
CA GLY A 130 -1.14 -11.89 -15.10
C GLY A 130 -2.33 -12.69 -15.68
N VAL A 131 -3.58 -12.35 -15.35
CA VAL A 131 -4.76 -13.20 -15.67
C VAL A 131 -5.43 -12.83 -16.99
N TYR A 132 -5.36 -11.56 -17.42
CA TYR A 132 -5.89 -11.08 -18.71
C TYR A 132 -5.35 -11.84 -19.94
N ASP A 133 -4.23 -12.56 -19.80
CA ASP A 133 -3.61 -13.34 -20.87
C ASP A 133 -4.27 -14.73 -21.07
N THR A 134 -4.79 -15.37 -20.01
CA THR A 134 -5.31 -16.74 -20.13
C THR A 134 -6.76 -16.84 -20.61
N SER A 135 -7.50 -15.72 -20.60
CA SER A 135 -8.86 -15.61 -21.12
C SER A 135 -8.92 -15.06 -22.54
N ASN A 136 -7.93 -14.29 -22.98
CA ASN A 136 -7.93 -13.72 -24.34
C ASN A 136 -7.22 -14.60 -25.38
N HIS A 137 -6.40 -15.57 -24.96
CA HIS A 137 -5.76 -16.54 -25.88
C HIS A 137 -6.59 -17.83 -26.12
N ARG A 138 -7.84 -17.92 -25.64
CA ARG A 138 -8.70 -19.12 -25.82
C ARG A 138 -9.88 -18.97 -26.77
N ASN A 139 -10.05 -17.83 -27.45
CA ASN A 139 -11.26 -17.59 -28.28
C ASN A 139 -11.01 -17.15 -29.74
N ILE A 140 -9.83 -17.39 -30.33
CA ILE A 140 -9.58 -17.03 -31.75
C ILE A 140 -9.11 -18.21 -32.62
N GLU A 141 -9.32 -19.46 -32.20
CA GLU A 141 -9.05 -20.65 -33.05
C GLU A 141 -10.19 -21.68 -33.00
N SER A 142 -11.45 -21.27 -33.18
CA SER A 142 -12.57 -22.22 -33.31
C SER A 142 -13.61 -21.90 -34.38
N PHE A 143 -13.29 -21.07 -35.38
CA PHE A 143 -14.11 -20.98 -36.59
C PHE A 143 -13.24 -20.82 -37.83
N ARG A 144 -12.87 -21.97 -38.40
CA ARG A 144 -12.64 -22.11 -39.84
C ARG A 144 -13.11 -23.48 -40.29
#